data_AF-A0A645IMR6-F1
#
_entry.id   AF-A0A645IMR6-F1
#
_cell.length_a   1.000
_cell.length_b   1.000
_cell.length_c   1.000
_cell.angle_alpha   90.00
_cell.angle_beta   90.00
_cell.angle_gamma   90.00
#
_symmetry.space_group_name_H-M   'P 1'
#
loop_
_entity.id
_entity.type
_entity.pdbx_description
1 polymer ?
#
loop_
_entity_poly.entity_id
_entity_poly.type
_entity_poly.pdbx_seq_one_letter_code
_entity_poly.pdbx_strand_id
1 'polypeptide(L)' 'MHDAACWRRILSATDGIEIVSLREMDSFDECWNDWLACDNEYAVGDRKAMNAGAGKYMNFIAAEIRKKNLS' A
#
# COMPACT_ATOMS: atom_id res chain seq x y z
N MET A 1 0.67 -10.01 6.89
CA MET A 1 0.54 -9.03 5.80
C MET A 1 -0.88 -8.49 5.84
N HIS A 2 -1.05 -7.18 5.83
CA HIS A 2 -2.39 -6.58 5.76
C HIS A 2 -2.75 -6.47 4.28
N ASP A 3 -3.59 -7.40 3.82
CA ASP A 3 -4.07 -7.48 2.45
C ASP A 3 -5.23 -6.51 2.19
N ALA A 4 -5.69 -6.43 0.94
CA ALA A 4 -6.82 -5.59 0.58
C ALA A 4 -8.10 -5.95 1.37
N ALA A 5 -8.26 -7.20 1.79
CA ALA A 5 -9.40 -7.65 2.59
C ALA A 5 -9.38 -7.07 4.01
N CYS A 6 -8.20 -7.04 4.64
CA CYS A 6 -8.00 -6.40 5.94
C CYS A 6 -8.38 -4.91 5.87
N TRP A 7 -7.87 -4.18 4.88
CA TRP A 7 -8.20 -2.78 4.68
C TRP A 7 -9.68 -2.55 4.36
N ARG A 8 -10.32 -3.45 3.59
CA ARG A 8 -11.76 -3.39 3.33
C ARG A 8 -12.56 -3.46 4.62
N ARG A 9 -12.18 -4.33 5.55
CA ARG A 9 -12.85 -4.46 6.85
C ARG A 9 -12.74 -3.17 7.67
N ILE A 10 -11.55 -2.57 7.72
CA ILE A 10 -11.31 -1.32 8.44
C ILE A 10 -12.15 -0.19 7.84
N LEU A 11 -12.08 0.00 6.53
CA LEU A 11 -12.79 1.07 5.83
C LEU A 11 -14.31 0.90 5.86
N SER A 12 -14.82 -0.34 5.85
CA SER A 12 -16.27 -0.59 5.93
C SER A 12 -16.87 -0.25 7.29
N ALA A 13 -16.03 -0.14 8.34
CA ALA A 13 -16.48 0.28 9.67
C ALA A 13 -16.56 1.81 9.82
N THR A 14 -16.15 2.58 8.80
CA THR A 14 -16.17 4.04 8.83
C THR A 14 -17.47 4.57 8.24
N ASP A 15 -18.18 5.38 9.01
CA ASP A 15 -19.40 6.04 8.55
C ASP A 15 -19.14 7.15 7.52
N GLY A 16 -20.11 7.38 6.64
CA GLY A 16 -20.05 8.49 5.67
C GLY A 16 -19.08 8.29 4.51
N ILE A 17 -18.51 7.10 4.33
CA ILE A 17 -17.66 6.77 3.18
C ILE A 17 -18.19 5.60 2.35
N GLU A 18 -17.77 5.57 1.10
CA GLU A 18 -18.00 4.51 0.13
C GLU A 18 -16.66 4.10 -0.47
N ILE A 19 -16.38 2.79 -0.45
CA ILE A 19 -15.19 2.22 -1.09
C ILE A 19 -15.51 2.06 -2.59
N VAL A 20 -14.92 2.91 -3.43
CA VAL A 20 -15.07 2.86 -4.90
C VAL A 20 -14.18 1.76 -5.47
N SER A 21 -12.93 1.70 -5.03
CA SER A 21 -11.95 0.68 -5.43
C SER A 21 -11.03 0.37 -4.26
N LEU A 22 -10.65 -0.89 -4.11
CA LEU A 22 -9.62 -1.31 -3.17
C LEU A 22 -8.98 -2.59 -3.69
N ARG A 23 -7.70 -2.49 -4.05
CA ARG A 23 -6.95 -3.58 -4.70
C ARG A 23 -5.48 -3.58 -4.28
N GLU A 24 -4.86 -4.74 -4.38
CA GLU A 24 -3.41 -4.87 -4.30
C GLU A 24 -2.80 -4.47 -5.63
N MET A 25 -1.60 -3.87 -5.59
CA MET A 25 -0.87 -3.49 -6.80
C MET A 25 0.14 -4.58 -7.16
N ASP A 26 0.12 -5.01 -8.43
CA ASP A 26 1.04 -6.03 -8.95
C ASP A 26 2.47 -5.50 -9.16
N SER A 27 2.67 -4.17 -9.17
CA SER A 27 3.95 -3.51 -9.44
C SER A 27 4.84 -3.37 -8.19
N PHE A 28 4.64 -4.18 -7.15
CA PHE A 28 5.38 -4.08 -5.89
C PHE A 28 6.90 -4.20 -6.10
N ASP A 29 7.33 -5.26 -6.79
CA ASP A 29 8.76 -5.52 -7.02
C ASP A 29 9.39 -4.46 -7.93
N GLU A 30 8.71 -4.06 -9.00
CA GLU A 30 9.17 -3.03 -9.94
C GLU A 30 9.37 -1.68 -9.22
N CYS A 31 8.36 -1.21 -8.49
CA CYS A 31 8.43 0.06 -7.76
C CYS A 31 9.54 0.06 -6.69
N TRP A 32 9.74 -1.05 -5.98
CA TRP A 32 10.84 -1.14 -5.00
C TRP A 32 12.20 -1.20 -5.69
N ASN A 33 12.34 -1.90 -6.81
CA ASN A 33 13.60 -1.94 -7.56
C ASN A 33 14.00 -0.54 -8.06
N ASP A 34 13.05 0.21 -8.63
CA ASP A 34 13.28 1.59 -9.08
C ASP A 34 13.62 2.51 -7.91
N TRP A 35 12.91 2.38 -6.78
CA TRP A 35 13.20 3.16 -5.57
C TRP A 35 14.61 2.88 -5.04
N LEU A 36 14.98 1.60 -4.89
CA LEU A 36 16.28 1.20 -4.32
C LEU A 36 17.47 1.52 -5.23
N ALA A 37 17.23 1.68 -6.53
CA ALA A 37 18.24 2.12 -7.50
C ALA A 37 18.61 3.60 -7.37
N CYS A 38 17.78 4.41 -6.71
CA CYS A 38 18.06 5.83 -6.47
C CYS A 38 19.12 6.03 -5.38
N ASP A 39 19.93 7.09 -5.49
CA ASP A 39 20.87 7.55 -4.44
C ASP A 39 20.22 8.52 -3.44
N ASN A 40 18.89 8.48 -3.34
CA ASN A 40 18.16 9.18 -2.30
C ASN A 40 18.54 8.60 -0.93
N GLU A 41 18.78 9.46 0.07
CA GLU A 41 19.23 9.03 1.41
C GLU A 41 18.28 8.01 2.07
N TYR A 42 16.97 8.13 1.82
CA TYR A 42 15.96 7.20 2.32
C TYR A 42 16.04 5.85 1.59
N ALA A 43 16.17 5.88 0.26
CA ALA A 43 16.34 4.66 -0.54
C ALA A 43 17.60 3.88 -0.13
N VAL A 44 18.72 4.57 0.10
CA VAL A 44 19.97 3.96 0.60
C VAL A 44 19.76 3.32 1.96
N GLY A 45 19.03 3.98 2.86
CA GLY A 45 18.66 3.45 4.17
C GLY A 45 17.81 2.17 4.08
N ASP A 46 16.86 2.13 3.15
CA ASP A 46 15.93 1.02 2.98
C ASP A 46 16.59 -0.25 2.41
N ARG A 47 17.69 -0.12 1.65
CA ARG A 47 18.42 -1.27 1.07
C ARG A 47 18.74 -2.34 2.11
N LYS A 48 19.16 -1.95 3.32
CA LYS A 48 19.50 -2.90 4.39
C LYS A 48 18.29 -3.74 4.81
N ALA A 49 17.15 -3.10 5.02
CA ALA A 49 15.92 -3.79 5.44
C ALA A 49 15.36 -4.67 4.30
N MET A 50 15.36 -4.15 3.07
CA MET A 50 14.90 -4.87 1.90
C MET A 50 15.75 -6.11 1.62
N ASN A 51 17.08 -6.00 1.70
CA ASN A 51 18.00 -7.14 1.57
C ASN A 51 17.85 -8.17 2.70
N ALA A 52 17.44 -7.73 3.90
CA ALA A 52 17.11 -8.63 5.01
C ALA A 52 15.73 -9.32 4.84
N GLY A 53 15.01 -9.04 3.76
CA GLY A 53 13.75 -9.68 3.42
C GLY A 53 12.50 -8.95 3.91
N ALA A 54 12.59 -7.66 4.28
CA ALA A 54 11.43 -6.86 4.69
C ALA A 54 10.30 -6.86 3.63
N GLY A 55 10.66 -6.91 2.34
CA GLY A 55 9.70 -6.95 1.23
C GLY A 55 8.70 -8.11 1.30
N LYS A 56 9.06 -9.24 1.94
CA LYS A 56 8.15 -10.39 2.12
C LYS A 56 6.96 -10.10 3.03
N TYR A 57 7.01 -8.99 3.76
CA TYR A 57 6.00 -8.61 4.75
C TYR A 57 5.27 -7.32 4.38
N MET A 58 5.51 -6.79 3.17
CA MET A 58 4.91 -5.56 2.67
C MET A 58 4.19 -5.81 1.35
N ASN A 59 3.19 -4.99 1.06
CA ASN A 59 2.47 -4.92 -0.21
C ASN A 59 2.08 -3.47 -0.47
N PHE A 60 1.63 -3.16 -1.68
CA PHE A 60 1.02 -1.88 -2.00
C PHE A 60 -0.48 -2.05 -2.23
N ILE A 61 -1.26 -1.18 -1.61
CA ILE A 61 -2.72 -1.17 -1.70
C ILE A 61 -3.14 0.14 -2.33
N ALA A 62 -3.89 0.07 -3.43
CA ALA A 62 -4.55 1.20 -4.03
C ALA A 62 -5.99 1.27 -3.51
N ALA A 63 -6.37 2.40 -2.91
CA ALA A 63 -7.69 2.65 -2.37
C ALA A 63 -8.30 3.94 -2.97
N GLU A 64 -9.50 3.82 -3.53
CA GLU A 64 -10.31 4.95 -3.99
C GLU A 64 -11.56 5.00 -3.12
N ILE A 65 -11.75 6.11 -2.42
CA ILE A 65 -12.81 6.29 -1.43
C ILE A 65 -13.54 7.58 -1.74
N ARG A 66 -14.87 7.54 -1.63
CA ARG A 66 -15.75 8.69 -1.81
C ARG A 66 -16.51 8.99 -0.53
N LYS A 67 -16.70 10.27 -0.23
CA LYS A 67 -17.64 10.70 0.82
C LYS A 67 -19.08 10.41 0.36
N LYS A 68 -19.86 9.72 1.17
CA LYS A 68 -21.30 9.55 0.94
C LYS A 68 -21.98 10.90 1.15
N ASN A 69 -22.64 11.40 0.11
CA ASN A 69 -23.58 12.49 0.27
C ASN A 69 -24.84 11.91 0.90
N LEU A 70 -25.14 12.32 2.14
CA LEU A 70 -26.41 12.00 2.77
C LEU A 70 -27.49 12.88 2.11
N SER A 71 -28.49 12.25 1.50
CA SER A 71 -29.69 12.90 0.97
C SER A 71 -30.66 13.27 2.08
#